data_AF-A0A973GK65-F1
#
_entry.id   AF-A0A973GK65-F1
#
_cell.length_a   1.000
_cell.length_b   1.000
_cell.length_c   1.000
_cell.angle_alpha   90.00
_cell.angle_beta   90.00
_cell.angle_gamma   90.00
#
_symmetry.space_group_name_H-M   'P 1'
#
loop_
_entity.id
_entity.type
_entity.pdbx_description
1 polymer ?
#
loop_
_entity_poly.entity_id
_entity_poly.type
_entity_poly.pdbx_seq_one_letter_code
_entity_poly.pdbx_strand_id
1 'polypeptide(L)'
;MEEELNQINIEQDKEIKIEEKVQQQTKKSPKKVVRYLLVAAIALLLLSGATASGYFWRDQSANNQKKASDSTVKSLNATVTQLKKQLADADSSTTTNDSTTTQCTAITPTASVKDNIKASVTSGNTAALEGYMASSVYTVLAASEFGGSKTPAQAVTFVTDQIKGEDTWDFNLSASVLSTYGAGSYTQYFPSTAIIGKSASGKVISFTFACNGKISGVFVAASDSLL
;
A
#
# COMPACT_ATOMS: atom_id res chain seq x y z
N MET A 1 42.41 -61.19 27.45
CA MET A 1 42.40 -60.50 28.75
C MET A 1 42.15 -59.04 28.46
N GLU A 2 41.08 -58.38 28.87
CA GLU A 2 39.94 -58.67 29.73
C GLU A 2 38.94 -57.57 29.37
N GLU A 3 37.76 -57.90 28.85
CA GLU A 3 36.54 -57.07 29.01
C GLU A 3 35.29 -57.84 28.54
N GLU A 4 35.27 -59.15 28.82
CA GLU A 4 34.06 -59.98 28.80
C GLU A 4 33.34 -59.88 30.15
N LEU A 5 32.89 -58.68 30.52
CA LEU A 5 32.01 -58.45 31.68
C LEU A 5 30.78 -57.61 31.31
N ASN A 6 30.35 -57.71 30.05
CA ASN A 6 29.09 -57.14 29.56
C ASN A 6 28.14 -58.26 29.12
N GLN A 7 27.75 -59.18 30.03
CA GLN A 7 26.62 -60.11 29.84
C GLN A 7 26.27 -61.06 31.02
N ILE A 8 26.21 -60.60 32.28
CA ILE A 8 25.68 -61.42 33.38
C ILE A 8 24.72 -60.59 34.25
N ASN A 9 23.53 -61.12 34.50
CA ASN A 9 22.32 -60.58 35.15
C ASN A 9 21.37 -59.79 34.21
N ILE A 10 20.69 -60.39 33.22
CA ILE A 10 19.79 -61.56 33.28
C ILE A 10 18.94 -61.49 34.57
N GLU A 11 17.77 -60.83 34.57
CA GLU A 11 16.51 -61.43 34.09
C GLU A 11 16.14 -62.68 34.90
N GLN A 12 15.87 -62.57 36.23
CA GLN A 12 15.25 -63.67 37.01
C GLN A 12 14.49 -63.31 38.30
N ASP A 13 14.16 -62.04 38.61
CA ASP A 13 13.49 -61.75 39.91
C ASP A 13 12.37 -60.70 39.83
N LYS A 14 11.65 -60.68 38.69
CA LYS A 14 10.50 -59.78 38.46
C LYS A 14 9.13 -60.44 38.62
N GLU A 15 9.08 -61.67 39.09
CA GLU A 15 7.83 -62.31 39.46
C GLU A 15 7.97 -62.86 40.88
N ILE A 16 6.89 -62.75 41.65
CA ILE A 16 6.68 -63.24 43.01
C ILE A 16 6.84 -62.14 44.09
N LYS A 17 5.76 -61.96 44.85
CA LYS A 17 5.50 -61.00 45.93
C LYS A 17 5.21 -59.57 45.48
N ILE A 18 3.93 -59.28 45.33
CA ILE A 18 3.11 -58.66 46.40
C ILE A 18 1.65 -58.84 45.97
N GLU A 19 1.12 -60.05 46.17
CA GLU A 19 -0.26 -60.18 46.63
C GLU A 19 -0.21 -60.21 48.16
N GLU A 20 -1.32 -59.83 48.80
CA GLU A 20 -1.54 -59.80 50.25
C GLU A 20 -1.18 -58.50 50.98
N LYS A 21 -2.06 -57.49 50.86
CA LYS A 21 -2.70 -56.85 52.03
C LYS A 21 -4.14 -56.41 51.70
N VAL A 22 -5.01 -57.41 51.86
CA VAL A 22 -6.32 -57.34 52.51
C VAL A 22 -6.65 -56.00 53.19
N GLN A 23 -7.72 -55.39 52.68
CA GLN A 23 -8.86 -54.79 53.39
C GLN A 23 -8.65 -53.72 54.49
N GLN A 24 -9.44 -52.66 54.26
CA GLN A 24 -10.32 -51.99 55.24
C GLN A 24 -9.72 -51.01 56.26
N GLN A 25 -10.16 -49.76 56.03
CA GLN A 25 -10.77 -48.87 57.02
C GLN A 25 -9.92 -48.41 58.21
N THR A 26 -9.47 -47.14 58.12
CA THR A 26 -9.63 -46.24 59.27
C THR A 26 -10.42 -45.01 58.83
N LYS A 27 -11.67 -44.94 59.28
CA LYS A 27 -12.50 -43.72 59.26
C LYS A 27 -11.68 -42.60 59.92
N LYS A 28 -11.26 -41.60 59.13
CA LYS A 28 -10.68 -40.36 59.65
C LYS A 28 -11.58 -39.17 59.31
N SER A 29 -11.96 -38.50 60.40
CA SER A 29 -12.91 -37.39 60.57
C SER A 29 -13.02 -36.37 59.42
N PRO A 30 -14.24 -35.88 59.10
CA PRO A 30 -14.50 -35.04 57.93
C PRO A 30 -13.92 -33.62 58.01
N LYS A 31 -13.44 -33.15 59.17
CA LYS A 31 -13.05 -31.73 59.34
C LYS A 31 -11.73 -31.33 58.66
N LYS A 32 -10.82 -32.26 58.37
CA LYS A 32 -9.54 -31.95 57.69
C LYS A 32 -9.61 -32.11 56.17
N VAL A 33 -10.46 -33.01 55.66
CA VAL A 33 -10.65 -33.21 54.20
C VAL A 33 -11.44 -32.05 53.59
N VAL A 34 -12.41 -31.48 54.32
CA VAL A 34 -13.15 -30.28 53.90
C VAL A 34 -12.22 -29.07 53.73
N ARG A 35 -11.18 -28.93 54.56
CA ARG A 35 -10.20 -27.84 54.42
C ARG A 35 -9.34 -27.98 53.16
N TYR A 36 -8.90 -29.19 52.81
CA TYR A 36 -8.15 -29.42 51.57
C TYR A 36 -9.03 -29.32 50.33
N LEU A 37 -10.30 -29.74 50.40
CA LEU A 37 -11.28 -29.53 49.32
C LEU A 37 -11.62 -28.05 49.12
N LEU A 38 -11.69 -27.25 50.19
CA LEU A 38 -11.88 -25.79 50.09
C LEU A 38 -10.68 -25.10 49.44
N VAL A 39 -9.45 -25.48 49.81
CA VAL A 39 -8.23 -24.91 49.19
C VAL A 39 -8.08 -25.36 47.74
N ALA A 40 -8.41 -26.61 47.41
CA ALA A 40 -8.43 -27.10 46.02
C ALA A 40 -9.52 -26.42 45.18
N ALA A 41 -10.70 -26.15 45.76
CA ALA A 41 -11.79 -25.43 45.09
C ALA A 41 -11.44 -23.95 44.85
N ILE A 42 -10.74 -23.29 45.79
CA ILE A 42 -10.25 -21.92 45.62
C ILE A 42 -9.13 -21.87 44.57
N ALA A 43 -8.22 -22.85 44.54
CA ALA A 43 -7.19 -22.96 43.50
C ALA A 43 -7.81 -23.18 42.10
N LEU A 44 -8.83 -24.02 41.97
CA LEU A 44 -9.57 -24.23 40.72
C LEU A 44 -10.40 -23.01 40.29
N LEU A 45 -10.93 -22.23 41.24
CA LEU A 45 -11.61 -20.96 40.97
C LEU A 45 -10.64 -19.86 40.49
N LEU A 46 -9.40 -19.84 40.98
CA LEU A 46 -8.37 -18.90 40.53
C LEU A 46 -7.83 -19.24 39.12
N LEU A 47 -7.88 -20.51 38.70
CA LEU A 47 -7.50 -20.96 37.35
C LEU A 47 -8.61 -20.78 36.28
N SER A 48 -9.86 -20.53 36.68
CA SER A 48 -10.99 -20.28 35.77
C SER A 48 -11.38 -18.80 35.67
N GLY A 49 -10.77 -17.93 36.47
CA GLY A 49 -11.05 -16.49 36.53
C GLY A 49 -10.50 -15.62 35.39
N ALA A 50 -10.01 -16.21 34.29
CA ALA A 50 -9.42 -15.45 33.18
C ALA A 50 -9.93 -15.83 31.77
N THR A 51 -11.09 -16.49 31.65
CA THR A 51 -11.67 -16.79 30.32
C THR A 51 -12.98 -16.09 30.02
N ALA A 52 -13.71 -15.54 30.99
CA ALA A 52 -14.99 -14.85 30.72
C ALA A 52 -14.86 -13.36 30.37
N SER A 53 -13.86 -12.63 30.88
CA SER A 53 -13.66 -11.20 30.58
C SER A 53 -13.15 -10.95 29.15
N GLY A 54 -12.43 -11.90 28.56
CA GLY A 54 -11.95 -11.80 27.18
C GLY A 54 -13.03 -11.99 26.12
N TYR A 55 -14.01 -12.89 26.35
CA TYR A 55 -15.09 -13.12 25.37
C TYR A 55 -16.02 -11.92 25.24
N PHE A 56 -16.36 -11.25 26.35
CA PHE A 56 -17.18 -10.05 26.31
C PHE A 56 -16.43 -8.88 25.66
N TRP A 57 -15.12 -8.75 25.91
CA TRP A 57 -14.31 -7.68 25.30
C TRP A 57 -14.07 -7.90 23.80
N ARG A 58 -13.94 -9.16 23.37
CA ARG A 58 -13.83 -9.53 21.94
C ARG A 58 -15.12 -9.29 21.19
N ASP A 59 -16.27 -9.67 21.77
CA ASP A 59 -17.58 -9.44 21.17
C ASP A 59 -17.93 -7.96 21.14
N GLN A 60 -17.65 -7.22 22.21
CA GLN A 60 -17.87 -5.76 22.26
C GLN A 60 -16.95 -4.99 21.31
N SER A 61 -15.70 -5.43 21.13
CA SER A 61 -14.78 -4.85 20.13
C SER A 61 -15.24 -5.12 18.69
N ALA A 62 -15.74 -6.32 18.40
CA ALA A 62 -16.29 -6.66 17.09
C ALA A 62 -17.57 -5.85 16.79
N ASN A 63 -18.46 -5.70 17.78
CA ASN A 63 -19.69 -4.92 17.61
C ASN A 63 -19.41 -3.41 17.49
N ASN A 64 -18.40 -2.89 18.19
CA ASN A 64 -17.97 -1.50 18.05
C ASN A 64 -17.30 -1.24 16.69
N GLN A 65 -16.48 -2.17 16.18
CA GLN A 65 -15.94 -2.09 14.83
C GLN A 65 -17.03 -2.19 13.76
N LYS A 66 -18.02 -3.07 13.94
CA LYS A 66 -19.16 -3.17 13.03
C LYS A 66 -19.96 -1.87 13.00
N LYS A 67 -20.24 -1.26 14.16
CA LYS A 67 -20.91 0.04 14.25
C LYS A 67 -20.07 1.16 13.63
N ALA A 68 -18.76 1.16 13.87
CA ALA A 68 -17.83 2.12 13.25
C ALA A 68 -17.85 1.97 11.73
N SER A 69 -17.70 0.75 11.20
CA SER A 69 -17.78 0.46 9.77
C SER A 69 -19.16 0.78 9.16
N ASP A 70 -20.27 0.44 9.82
CA ASP A 70 -21.61 0.78 9.36
C ASP A 70 -21.83 2.31 9.35
N SER A 71 -21.28 3.03 10.33
CA SER A 71 -21.33 4.49 10.37
C SER A 71 -20.46 5.13 9.28
N THR A 72 -19.28 4.56 9.03
CA THR A 72 -18.38 4.97 7.94
C THR A 72 -19.07 4.72 6.59
N VAL A 73 -19.64 3.53 6.36
CA VAL A 73 -20.38 3.21 5.13
C VAL A 73 -21.58 4.13 4.94
N LYS A 74 -22.34 4.45 6.00
CA LYS A 74 -23.43 5.42 5.93
C LYS A 74 -22.93 6.83 5.61
N SER A 75 -21.84 7.26 6.23
CA SER A 75 -21.24 8.57 5.97
C SER A 75 -20.65 8.68 4.56
N LEU A 76 -20.03 7.60 4.06
CA LEU A 76 -19.51 7.52 2.69
C LEU A 76 -20.65 7.53 1.68
N ASN A 77 -21.72 6.77 1.91
CA ASN A 77 -22.89 6.80 1.03
C ASN A 77 -23.60 8.16 1.07
N ALA A 78 -23.71 8.79 2.24
CA ALA A 78 -24.24 10.16 2.35
C ALA A 78 -23.35 11.16 1.60
N THR A 79 -22.03 11.02 1.70
CA THR A 79 -21.05 11.86 0.98
C THR A 79 -21.12 11.63 -0.53
N VAL A 80 -21.23 10.38 -0.99
CA VAL A 80 -21.41 10.06 -2.42
C VAL A 80 -22.73 10.62 -2.94
N THR A 81 -23.82 10.53 -2.17
CA THR A 81 -25.11 11.13 -2.54
C THR A 81 -25.03 12.65 -2.56
N GLN A 82 -24.37 13.27 -1.59
CA GLN A 82 -24.18 14.72 -1.54
C GLN A 82 -23.29 15.22 -2.67
N LEU A 83 -22.19 14.52 -2.98
CA LEU A 83 -21.31 14.82 -4.10
C LEU A 83 -22.04 14.62 -5.44
N LYS A 84 -22.84 13.56 -5.59
CA LYS A 84 -23.69 13.37 -6.78
C LYS A 84 -24.72 14.48 -6.93
N LYS A 85 -25.32 14.91 -5.82
CA LYS A 85 -26.25 16.04 -5.81
C LYS A 85 -25.55 17.35 -6.13
N GLN A 86 -24.37 17.60 -5.57
CA GLN A 86 -23.54 18.77 -5.89
C GLN A 86 -23.07 18.76 -7.36
N LEU A 87 -22.76 17.59 -7.94
CA LEU A 87 -22.49 17.44 -9.37
C LEU A 87 -23.73 17.76 -10.21
N ALA A 88 -24.90 17.24 -9.84
CA ALA A 88 -26.14 17.50 -10.56
C ALA A 88 -26.61 18.97 -10.43
N ASP A 89 -26.41 19.59 -9.26
CA ASP A 89 -26.72 20.99 -9.01
C ASP A 89 -25.69 21.92 -9.72
N ALA A 90 -24.43 21.49 -9.86
CA ALA A 90 -23.42 22.16 -10.68
C ALA A 90 -23.71 22.04 -12.19
N ASP A 91 -24.26 20.90 -12.64
CA ASP A 91 -24.70 20.71 -14.03
C ASP A 91 -25.96 21.55 -14.36
N SER A 92 -26.83 21.76 -13.37
CA SER A 92 -28.11 22.47 -13.55
C SER A 92 -27.99 24.01 -13.58
N SER A 93 -26.79 24.57 -13.39
CA SER A 93 -26.55 26.02 -13.47
C SER A 93 -25.72 26.45 -14.69
N THR A 94 -25.51 25.56 -15.66
CA THR A 94 -24.86 25.92 -16.93
C THR A 94 -25.85 25.77 -18.06
N THR A 95 -26.18 26.91 -18.67
CA THR A 95 -26.83 27.04 -19.97
C THR A 95 -26.35 25.93 -20.91
N THR A 96 -27.32 25.21 -21.47
CA THR A 96 -27.20 24.25 -22.55
C THR A 96 -26.21 24.73 -23.62
N ASN A 97 -24.98 24.23 -23.57
CA ASN A 97 -24.11 24.15 -24.73
C ASN A 97 -23.91 22.66 -25.02
N ASP A 98 -24.59 22.27 -26.09
CA ASP A 98 -24.40 21.09 -26.91
C ASP A 98 -22.96 20.53 -26.81
N SER A 99 -22.82 19.37 -26.15
CA SER A 99 -21.56 18.62 -26.07
C SER A 99 -21.32 17.94 -27.41
N THR A 100 -21.02 18.76 -28.42
CA THR A 100 -19.98 18.39 -29.36
C THR A 100 -18.70 18.41 -28.54
N THR A 101 -18.17 17.22 -28.22
CA THR A 101 -16.84 17.05 -27.66
C THR A 101 -15.83 17.58 -28.68
N THR A 102 -15.66 18.89 -28.70
CA THR A 102 -14.59 19.55 -29.41
C THR A 102 -13.32 18.99 -28.82
N GLN A 103 -12.65 18.12 -29.57
CA GLN A 103 -11.40 17.49 -29.19
C GLN A 103 -10.41 18.61 -28.84
N CYS A 104 -10.24 18.84 -27.54
CA CYS A 104 -9.42 19.93 -27.04
C CYS A 104 -7.98 19.62 -27.41
N THR A 105 -7.42 20.38 -28.34
CA THR A 105 -6.06 20.12 -28.83
C THR A 105 -5.06 20.55 -27.77
N ALA A 106 -4.12 19.66 -27.43
CA ALA A 106 -3.05 19.95 -26.48
C ALA A 106 -2.29 21.23 -26.91
N ILE A 107 -2.12 22.16 -25.97
CA ILE A 107 -1.40 23.40 -26.25
C ILE A 107 0.05 23.23 -25.85
N THR A 108 0.95 23.59 -26.77
CA THR A 108 2.36 23.72 -26.46
C THR A 108 2.55 24.91 -25.51
N PRO A 109 3.13 24.72 -24.31
CA PRO A 109 3.34 25.80 -23.36
C PRO A 109 4.29 26.88 -23.91
N THR A 110 4.22 28.08 -23.35
CA THR A 110 5.11 29.20 -23.73
C THR A 110 6.58 28.84 -23.51
N ALA A 111 7.49 29.52 -24.21
CA ALA A 111 8.93 29.29 -24.06
C ALA A 111 9.39 29.42 -22.60
N SER A 112 8.92 30.44 -21.89
CA SER A 112 9.23 30.64 -20.46
C SER A 112 8.77 29.47 -19.58
N VAL A 113 7.56 28.93 -19.82
CA VAL A 113 7.06 27.77 -19.08
C VAL A 113 7.90 26.54 -19.40
N LYS A 114 8.28 26.32 -20.66
CA LYS A 114 9.16 25.21 -21.05
C LYS A 114 10.50 25.29 -20.32
N ASP A 115 11.12 26.46 -20.30
CA ASP A 115 12.43 26.65 -19.68
C ASP A 115 12.36 26.49 -18.16
N ASN A 116 11.29 26.94 -17.52
CA ASN A 116 11.06 26.71 -16.08
C ASN A 116 10.88 25.22 -15.75
N ILE A 117 10.16 24.46 -16.59
CA ILE A 117 10.00 23.01 -16.41
C ILE A 117 11.37 22.31 -16.54
N LYS A 118 12.13 22.63 -17.60
CA LYS A 118 13.49 22.08 -17.79
C LYS A 118 14.42 22.43 -16.62
N ALA A 119 14.39 23.67 -16.16
CA ALA A 119 15.20 24.13 -15.03
C ALA A 119 14.84 23.42 -13.72
N SER A 120 13.55 23.14 -13.49
CA SER A 120 13.09 22.41 -12.31
C SER A 120 13.64 20.98 -12.27
N VAL A 121 13.69 20.32 -13.42
CA VAL A 121 14.31 18.98 -13.53
C VAL A 121 15.83 19.06 -13.41
N THR A 122 16.47 19.97 -14.14
CA THR A 122 17.94 20.10 -14.18
C THR A 122 18.53 20.48 -12.82
N SER A 123 17.84 21.32 -12.05
CA SER A 123 18.28 21.75 -10.71
C SER A 123 17.89 20.76 -9.60
N GLY A 124 17.04 19.79 -9.88
CA GLY A 124 16.39 18.95 -8.86
C GLY A 124 15.37 19.70 -7.98
N ASN A 125 15.18 21.01 -8.17
CA ASN A 125 14.16 21.79 -7.45
C ASN A 125 12.80 21.66 -8.15
N THR A 126 12.17 20.51 -7.95
CA THR A 126 10.89 20.14 -8.56
C THR A 126 9.67 20.81 -7.93
N ALA A 127 9.81 21.47 -6.77
CA ALA A 127 8.68 22.13 -6.09
C ALA A 127 7.98 23.17 -7.00
N ALA A 128 8.75 23.85 -7.86
CA ALA A 128 8.22 24.81 -8.82
C ALA A 128 7.31 24.17 -9.89
N LEU A 129 7.38 22.84 -10.10
CA LEU A 129 6.55 22.14 -11.08
C LEU A 129 5.06 22.13 -10.71
N GLU A 130 4.72 22.22 -9.42
CA GLU A 130 3.33 22.13 -8.96
C GLU A 130 2.44 23.18 -9.63
N GLY A 131 2.94 24.41 -9.77
CA GLY A 131 2.24 25.50 -10.42
C GLY A 131 1.99 25.31 -11.92
N TYR A 132 2.71 24.38 -12.57
CA TYR A 132 2.54 24.05 -13.99
C TYR A 132 1.68 22.80 -14.23
N MET A 133 1.28 22.09 -13.18
CA MET A 133 0.49 20.87 -13.28
C MET A 133 -1.02 21.15 -13.40
N ALA A 134 -1.71 20.27 -14.12
CA ALA A 134 -3.16 20.22 -14.11
C ALA A 134 -3.65 19.65 -12.77
N SER A 135 -4.93 19.85 -12.45
CA SER A 135 -5.54 19.34 -11.20
C SER A 135 -5.45 17.81 -11.05
N SER A 136 -5.32 17.09 -12.17
CA SER A 136 -5.03 15.67 -12.23
C SER A 136 -3.94 15.43 -13.28
N VAL A 137 -2.85 14.79 -12.87
CA VAL A 137 -1.71 14.44 -13.71
C VAL A 137 -1.58 12.93 -13.79
N TYR A 138 -1.57 12.37 -14.99
CA TYR A 138 -1.37 10.94 -15.17
C TYR A 138 0.12 10.62 -15.19
N THR A 139 0.60 9.89 -14.18
CA THR A 139 2.02 9.48 -14.08
C THR A 139 2.18 8.03 -14.50
N VAL A 140 3.24 7.69 -15.24
CA VAL A 140 3.55 6.30 -15.66
C VAL A 140 5.04 6.05 -15.64
N LEU A 141 5.43 4.85 -15.20
CA LEU A 141 6.77 4.31 -15.36
C LEU A 141 6.76 3.17 -16.40
N ALA A 142 7.59 3.31 -17.44
CA ALA A 142 7.70 2.35 -18.53
C ALA A 142 8.00 0.93 -18.04
N ALA A 143 7.47 -0.06 -18.76
CA ALA A 143 7.65 -1.49 -18.48
C ALA A 143 7.23 -1.90 -17.06
N SER A 144 6.28 -1.18 -16.47
CA SER A 144 5.76 -1.47 -15.14
C SER A 144 4.24 -1.26 -15.08
N GLU A 145 3.61 -1.90 -14.11
CA GLU A 145 2.22 -1.65 -13.72
C GLU A 145 2.06 -0.31 -12.97
N PHE A 146 3.16 0.41 -12.73
CA PHE A 146 3.13 1.69 -12.01
C PHE A 146 2.59 2.79 -12.93
N GLY A 147 1.32 3.13 -12.72
CA GLY A 147 0.68 4.25 -13.38
C GLY A 147 -0.58 4.72 -12.64
N GLY A 148 -1.04 5.92 -12.96
CA GLY A 148 -2.31 6.43 -12.45
C GLY A 148 -2.38 7.94 -12.32
N SER A 149 -3.60 8.44 -12.12
CA SER A 149 -3.85 9.85 -11.84
C SER A 149 -3.35 10.25 -10.46
N LYS A 150 -2.65 11.37 -10.39
CA LYS A 150 -2.06 11.96 -9.20
C LYS A 150 -2.51 13.41 -9.06
N THR A 151 -2.57 13.90 -7.82
CA THR A 151 -2.64 15.35 -7.57
C THR A 151 -1.34 16.02 -8.01
N PRO A 152 -1.31 17.36 -8.21
CA PRO A 152 -0.09 18.10 -8.48
C PRO A 152 1.05 17.77 -7.51
N ALA A 153 0.81 17.87 -6.21
CA ALA A 153 1.81 17.54 -5.18
C ALA A 153 2.35 16.10 -5.30
N GLN A 154 1.48 15.12 -5.55
CA GLN A 154 1.89 13.72 -5.72
C GLN A 154 2.70 13.49 -7.00
N ALA A 155 2.34 14.18 -8.09
CA ALA A 155 3.10 14.12 -9.33
C ALA A 155 4.48 14.80 -9.19
N VAL A 156 4.58 15.88 -8.41
CA VAL A 156 5.88 16.48 -8.05
C VAL A 156 6.74 15.48 -7.28
N THR A 157 6.19 14.78 -6.28
CA THR A 157 6.91 13.71 -5.57
C THR A 157 7.38 12.63 -6.54
N PHE A 158 6.51 12.17 -7.44
CA PHE A 158 6.88 11.19 -8.46
C PHE A 158 8.07 11.68 -9.31
N VAL A 159 8.00 12.89 -9.87
CA VAL A 159 9.11 13.46 -10.65
C VAL A 159 10.38 13.52 -9.82
N THR A 160 10.29 14.02 -8.57
CA THR A 160 11.43 14.14 -7.65
C THR A 160 12.13 12.80 -7.44
N ASP A 161 11.36 11.74 -7.18
CA ASP A 161 11.89 10.40 -6.97
C ASP A 161 12.54 9.83 -8.23
N GLN A 162 11.97 10.13 -9.41
CA GLN A 162 12.47 9.61 -10.68
C GLN A 162 13.72 10.32 -11.22
N ILE A 163 13.96 11.58 -10.82
CA ILE A 163 15.14 12.34 -11.24
C ILE A 163 16.27 12.34 -10.20
N LYS A 164 16.02 11.77 -9.01
CA LYS A 164 16.98 11.74 -7.92
C LYS A 164 18.22 10.93 -8.30
N GLY A 165 19.39 11.52 -8.08
CA GLY A 165 20.68 10.90 -8.38
C GLY A 165 21.09 11.00 -9.86
N GLU A 166 20.37 11.79 -10.65
CA GLU A 166 20.74 12.12 -12.03
C GLU A 166 21.43 13.49 -12.08
N ASP A 167 22.65 13.53 -12.59
CA ASP A 167 23.50 14.74 -12.53
C ASP A 167 23.27 15.70 -13.70
N THR A 168 22.85 15.19 -14.86
CA THR A 168 22.67 16.01 -16.07
C THR A 168 21.49 15.50 -16.90
N TRP A 169 20.70 16.46 -17.42
CA TRP A 169 19.56 16.21 -18.30
C TRP A 169 19.72 16.99 -19.61
N ASP A 170 19.61 16.29 -20.73
CA ASP A 170 19.55 16.87 -22.08
C ASP A 170 18.10 16.97 -22.54
N PHE A 171 17.64 18.20 -22.77
CA PHE A 171 16.32 18.52 -23.32
C PHE A 171 16.36 18.96 -24.80
N ASN A 172 17.52 18.88 -25.44
CA ASN A 172 17.74 19.28 -26.83
C ASN A 172 18.04 18.05 -27.70
N LEU A 173 17.21 17.02 -27.56
CA LEU A 173 17.35 15.77 -28.29
C LEU A 173 17.12 15.98 -29.79
N SER A 174 17.93 15.32 -30.61
CA SER A 174 17.76 15.35 -32.06
C SER A 174 16.41 14.77 -32.51
N ALA A 175 15.89 15.26 -33.64
CA ALA A 175 14.65 14.76 -34.21
C ALA A 175 14.69 13.24 -34.49
N SER A 176 15.85 12.69 -34.85
CA SER A 176 16.03 11.24 -35.02
C SER A 176 15.82 10.46 -33.72
N VAL A 177 16.36 10.95 -32.59
CA VAL A 177 16.16 10.31 -31.28
C VAL A 177 14.68 10.36 -30.87
N LEU A 178 14.05 11.54 -31.02
CA LEU A 178 12.64 11.72 -30.71
C LEU A 178 11.73 10.81 -31.57
N SER A 179 12.09 10.61 -32.84
CA SER A 179 11.35 9.71 -33.73
C SER A 179 11.41 8.25 -33.27
N THR A 180 12.52 7.82 -32.66
CA THR A 180 12.64 6.46 -32.09
C THR A 180 11.69 6.28 -30.91
N TYR A 181 11.62 7.26 -30.00
CA TYR A 181 10.70 7.20 -28.85
C TYR A 181 9.24 7.21 -29.27
N GLY A 182 8.93 7.90 -30.37
CA GLY A 182 7.61 7.96 -30.99
C GLY A 182 7.21 6.74 -31.82
N ALA A 183 8.02 5.68 -31.89
CA ALA A 183 7.77 4.51 -32.76
C ALA A 183 7.33 3.23 -32.00
N GLY A 184 7.40 3.21 -30.66
CA GLY A 184 7.11 2.03 -29.83
C GLY A 184 5.73 2.02 -29.18
N SER A 185 5.53 1.19 -28.15
CA SER A 185 4.26 1.10 -27.40
C SER A 185 3.93 2.36 -26.58
N TYR A 186 4.88 3.31 -26.51
CA TYR A 186 4.79 4.52 -25.69
C TYR A 186 4.52 5.80 -26.49
N THR A 187 4.17 5.70 -27.78
CA THR A 187 3.96 6.85 -28.69
C THR A 187 3.10 7.98 -28.09
N GLN A 188 2.05 7.61 -27.34
CA GLN A 188 1.13 8.53 -26.66
C GLN A 188 1.82 9.50 -25.67
N TYR A 189 3.01 9.16 -25.18
CA TYR A 189 3.80 9.98 -24.27
C TYR A 189 4.83 10.86 -24.99
N PHE A 190 4.96 10.76 -26.31
CA PHE A 190 5.89 11.56 -27.11
C PHE A 190 5.19 12.38 -28.21
N PRO A 191 4.10 13.11 -27.92
CA PRO A 191 3.55 14.04 -28.90
C PRO A 191 4.54 15.16 -29.18
N SER A 192 4.43 15.80 -30.35
CA SER A 192 5.31 16.90 -30.77
C SER A 192 5.30 18.12 -29.82
N THR A 193 4.26 18.24 -28.99
CA THR A 193 4.10 19.29 -27.99
C THR A 193 4.76 18.97 -26.65
N ALA A 194 5.25 17.75 -26.45
CA ALA A 194 5.85 17.31 -25.19
C ALA A 194 7.21 17.96 -24.94
N ILE A 195 7.56 18.09 -23.67
CA ILE A 195 8.94 18.37 -23.25
C ILE A 195 9.57 17.03 -22.89
N ILE A 196 10.60 16.66 -23.63
CA ILE A 196 11.26 15.36 -23.49
C ILE A 196 12.71 15.61 -23.08
N GLY A 197 13.14 14.95 -22.02
CA GLY A 197 14.50 15.02 -21.50
C GLY A 197 15.11 13.64 -21.36
N LYS A 198 16.41 13.55 -21.57
CA LYS A 198 17.21 12.35 -21.33
C LYS A 198 18.33 12.64 -20.34
N SER A 199 18.45 11.84 -19.29
CA SER A 199 19.57 11.92 -18.36
C SER A 199 20.85 11.31 -18.95
N ALA A 200 22.00 11.63 -18.37
CA ALA A 200 23.27 10.99 -18.75
C ALA A 200 23.27 9.47 -18.53
N SER A 201 22.49 8.95 -17.57
CA SER A 201 22.34 7.50 -17.34
C SER A 201 21.42 6.80 -18.34
N GLY A 202 20.76 7.57 -19.21
CA GLY A 202 19.83 7.06 -20.22
C GLY A 202 18.37 7.04 -19.80
N LYS A 203 18.01 7.44 -18.56
CA LYS A 203 16.59 7.63 -18.20
C LYS A 203 15.95 8.69 -19.09
N VAL A 204 14.69 8.49 -19.47
CA VAL A 204 13.91 9.44 -20.27
C VAL A 204 12.71 9.92 -19.46
N ILE A 205 12.45 11.21 -19.48
CA ILE A 205 11.24 11.82 -18.91
C ILE A 205 10.50 12.58 -20.02
N SER A 206 9.18 12.46 -20.04
CA SER A 206 8.32 13.22 -20.95
C SER A 206 7.18 13.88 -20.19
N PHE A 207 6.99 15.17 -20.43
CA PHE A 207 5.86 15.96 -19.93
C PHE A 207 4.90 16.24 -21.08
N THR A 208 3.65 15.79 -20.95
CA THR A 208 2.57 16.08 -21.89
C THR A 208 1.59 17.09 -21.30
N PHE A 209 0.90 17.83 -22.17
CA PHE A 209 0.13 19.01 -21.78
C PHE A 209 -1.34 18.88 -22.16
N ALA A 210 -2.21 19.36 -21.27
CA ALA A 210 -3.61 19.60 -21.56
C ALA A 210 -3.78 20.84 -22.44
N CYS A 211 -5.01 21.07 -22.91
CA CYS A 211 -5.33 22.21 -23.74
C CYS A 211 -5.32 23.56 -23.00
N ASN A 212 -5.13 23.58 -21.68
CA ASN A 212 -4.84 24.81 -20.92
C ASN A 212 -3.33 25.06 -20.76
N GLY A 213 -2.47 24.28 -21.44
CA GLY A 213 -1.02 24.37 -21.36
C GLY A 213 -0.41 23.87 -20.03
N LYS A 214 -1.21 23.24 -19.16
CA LYS A 214 -0.73 22.61 -17.93
C LYS A 214 -0.29 21.17 -18.18
N ILE A 215 0.69 20.69 -17.41
CA ILE A 215 1.16 19.31 -17.46
C ILE A 215 0.01 18.38 -17.06
N SER A 216 -0.42 17.53 -17.99
CA SER A 216 -1.47 16.53 -17.78
C SER A 216 -0.93 15.12 -17.67
N GLY A 217 0.30 14.89 -18.12
CA GLY A 217 0.96 13.59 -18.03
C GLY A 217 2.45 13.70 -17.78
N VAL A 218 2.96 12.75 -17.00
CA VAL A 218 4.40 12.54 -16.78
C VAL A 218 4.70 11.09 -17.05
N PHE A 219 5.55 10.84 -18.03
CA PHE A 219 6.05 9.52 -18.34
C PHE A 219 7.53 9.45 -18.02
N VAL A 220 7.96 8.34 -17.41
CA VAL A 220 9.38 8.07 -17.15
C VAL A 220 9.72 6.68 -17.67
N ALA A 221 10.88 6.57 -18.32
CA ALA A 221 11.54 5.30 -18.62
C ALA A 221 12.88 5.25 -17.89
N ALA A 222 13.17 4.09 -17.28
CA ALA A 222 14.44 3.88 -16.57
C ALA A 222 15.67 3.82 -17.50
N SER A 223 15.44 3.62 -18.80
CA SER A 223 16.44 3.59 -19.87
C SER A 223 15.75 3.87 -21.20
N ASP A 224 16.41 4.55 -22.13
CA ASP A 224 15.92 4.79 -23.49
C ASP A 224 15.78 3.50 -24.31
N SER A 225 16.45 2.42 -23.91
CA SER A 225 16.30 1.08 -24.48
C SER A 225 14.93 0.42 -24.21
N LEU A 226 14.11 1.00 -23.33
CA LEU A 226 12.77 0.50 -23.00
C LEU A 226 11.67 1.10 -23.90
N LEU A 227 12.02 2.02 -24.79
CA LEU A 227 11.07 2.84 -25.56
C LEU A 227 10.82 2.30 -26.97
#